data_AF-A0A6L9M2W1-F1
#
_entry.id   AF-A0A6L9M2W1-F1
#
_cell.length_a   1.000
_cell.length_b   1.000
_cell.length_c   1.000
_cell.angle_alpha   90.00
_cell.angle_beta   90.00
_cell.angle_gamma   90.00
#
_symmetry.space_group_name_H-M   'P 1'
#
loop_
_entity.id
_entity.type
_entity.pdbx_description
1 polymer ?
#
loop_
_entity_poly.entity_id
_entity_poly.type
_entity_poly.pdbx_seq_one_letter_code
_entity_poly.pdbx_strand_id
1 'polypeptide(L)' 'MSEDEVTRLVNDVMSNPTLVDEAKGIKDQAGMAEFVAAKGYSLTDDELSQLWTMAVNYMGVQG' A
#
# COMPACT_ATOMS: atom_id res chain seq x y z
N MET A 1 17.67 5.55 -0.05
CA MET A 1 17.12 4.18 -0.17
C MET A 1 15.63 4.37 0.07
N SER A 2 14.82 4.54 -0.98
CA SER A 2 13.41 4.97 -0.82
C SER A 2 12.49 4.43 -1.93
N GLU A 3 12.84 4.59 -3.22
CA GLU A 3 12.00 4.06 -4.32
C GLU A 3 11.87 2.52 -4.35
N ASP A 4 12.87 1.80 -3.83
CA ASP A 4 12.88 0.34 -3.81
C ASP A 4 11.86 -0.28 -2.84
N GLU A 5 11.55 0.37 -1.71
CA GLU A 5 10.68 -0.23 -0.69
C GLU A 5 9.21 -0.18 -1.10
N VAL A 6 8.75 0.97 -1.60
CA VAL A 6 7.38 1.11 -2.16
C VAL A 6 7.20 0.13 -3.32
N THR A 7 8.18 0.05 -4.23
CA THR A 7 8.12 -0.86 -5.39
C THR A 7 8.10 -2.33 -4.97
N ARG A 8 8.90 -2.71 -3.96
CA ARG A 8 8.88 -4.08 -3.40
C ARG A 8 7.53 -4.40 -2.75
N LEU A 9 7.02 -3.50 -1.93
CA LEU A 9 5.71 -3.67 -1.29
C LEU A 9 4.61 -3.84 -2.35
N VAL A 10 4.56 -2.97 -3.36
CA VAL A 10 3.56 -3.06 -4.43
C VAL A 10 3.71 -4.39 -5.16
N ASN A 11 4.93 -4.82 -5.48
CA ASN A 11 5.16 -6.12 -6.12
C ASN A 11 4.73 -7.29 -5.23
N ASP A 12 5.01 -7.26 -3.93
CA ASP A 12 4.61 -8.33 -3.00
C ASP A 12 3.09 -8.39 -2.83
N VAL A 13 2.43 -7.23 -2.75
CA VAL A 13 0.97 -7.13 -2.74
C VAL A 13 0.41 -7.68 -4.05
N MET A 14 0.92 -7.26 -5.20
CA MET A 14 0.43 -7.69 -6.52
C MET A 14 0.73 -9.17 -6.81
N SER A 15 1.82 -9.71 -6.27
CA SER A 15 2.18 -11.12 -6.40
C SER A 15 1.33 -12.04 -5.52
N ASN A 16 0.73 -11.50 -4.45
CA ASN A 16 -0.09 -12.26 -3.52
C ASN A 16 -1.56 -11.79 -3.54
N PRO A 17 -2.48 -12.56 -4.17
CA PRO A 17 -3.89 -12.16 -4.28
C PRO A 17 -4.56 -11.93 -2.92
N THR A 18 -4.15 -12.62 -1.85
CA THR A 18 -4.68 -12.38 -0.50
C THR A 18 -4.33 -10.99 0.01
N LEU A 19 -3.10 -10.52 -0.26
CA LEU A 19 -2.69 -9.17 0.11
C LEU A 19 -3.41 -8.11 -0.71
N VAL A 20 -3.71 -8.39 -1.97
CA VAL A 20 -4.56 -7.51 -2.79
C VAL A 20 -5.95 -7.36 -2.18
N ASP A 21 -6.59 -8.45 -1.76
CA ASP A 21 -7.91 -8.39 -1.12
C ASP A 21 -7.87 -7.65 0.24
N GLU A 22 -6.82 -7.87 1.05
CA GLU A 22 -6.59 -7.08 2.27
C GLU A 22 -6.46 -5.58 1.94
N ALA A 23 -5.62 -5.23 0.96
CA ALA A 23 -5.39 -3.85 0.55
C ALA A 23 -6.63 -3.17 -0.06
N LYS A 24 -7.48 -3.91 -0.79
CA LYS A 24 -8.77 -3.42 -1.31
C LYS A 24 -9.78 -3.10 -0.22
N GLY A 25 -9.67 -3.80 0.91
CA GLY A 25 -10.50 -3.57 2.09
C GLY A 25 -10.19 -2.24 2.78
N ILE A 26 -8.99 -1.68 2.57
CA ILE A 26 -8.54 -0.44 3.16
C ILE A 26 -9.23 0.74 2.47
N LYS A 27 -9.87 1.59 3.26
CA LYS A 27 -10.62 2.78 2.79
C LYS A 27 -9.96 4.10 3.12
N ASP A 28 -8.93 4.08 3.96
CA ASP A 28 -8.25 5.27 4.44
C ASP A 28 -6.74 5.08 4.45
N GLN A 29 -6.00 6.18 4.27
CA GLN A 29 -4.54 6.18 4.30
C GLN A 29 -3.97 5.63 5.62
N ALA A 30 -4.66 5.84 6.75
CA ALA A 30 -4.26 5.30 8.05
C ALA A 30 -4.26 3.76 8.07
N GLY A 31 -5.29 3.13 7.50
CA GLY A 31 -5.34 1.67 7.40
C GLY A 31 -4.25 1.13 6.46
N MET A 32 -3.87 1.90 5.44
CA MET A 32 -2.75 1.57 4.56
C MET A 32 -1.44 1.60 5.34
N ALA A 33 -1.23 2.60 6.18
CA ALA A 33 -0.05 2.70 7.04
C ALA A 33 0.06 1.50 8.01
N GLU A 34 -1.04 1.10 8.63
CA GLU A 34 -1.08 -0.08 9.49
C GLU A 34 -0.78 -1.37 8.72
N PHE A 35 -1.35 -1.53 7.52
CA PHE A 35 -1.08 -2.67 6.66
C PHE A 35 0.41 -2.76 6.30
N VAL A 36 1.01 -1.67 5.87
CA VAL A 36 2.43 -1.57 5.51
C VAL A 36 3.32 -1.90 6.70
N ALA A 37 3.05 -1.28 7.86
CA ALA A 37 3.79 -1.53 9.09
C ALA A 37 3.66 -2.99 9.56
N ALA A 38 2.47 -3.61 9.42
CA ALA A 38 2.24 -5.00 9.78
C ALA A 38 3.02 -5.98 8.89
N LYS A 39 3.34 -5.62 7.64
CA LYS A 39 4.21 -6.41 6.75
C LYS A 39 5.71 -6.12 6.97
N GLY A 40 6.05 -5.21 7.88
CA GLY A 40 7.43 -4.89 8.25
C GLY A 40 8.10 -3.84 7.38
N TYR A 41 7.34 -3.12 6.54
CA TYR A 41 7.86 -1.98 5.78
C TYR A 41 7.74 -0.72 6.61
N SER A 42 8.76 0.13 6.52
CA SER A 42 8.81 1.42 7.21
C SER A 42 8.80 2.55 6.18
N LEU A 43 7.65 2.79 5.58
CA LEU A 43 7.47 3.89 4.64
C LEU A 43 7.31 5.21 5.37
N THR A 44 7.86 6.27 4.79
CA THR A 44 7.60 7.66 5.22
C THR A 44 6.17 8.10 4.88
N ASP A 45 5.70 9.19 5.49
CA ASP A 45 4.36 9.73 5.21
C ASP A 45 4.17 10.07 3.71
N ASP A 46 5.22 10.58 3.06
CA ASP A 46 5.22 10.86 1.62
C ASP A 46 5.09 9.58 0.77
N GLU A 47 5.80 8.52 1.15
CA GLU A 47 5.73 7.22 0.47
C GLU A 47 4.37 6.54 0.68
N LEU A 48 3.82 6.62 1.90
CA LEU A 48 2.47 6.15 2.20
C LEU A 48 1.41 6.90 1.40
N SER A 49 1.57 8.22 1.25
CA SER A 49 0.66 9.05 0.44
C SER A 49 0.71 8.66 -1.05
N GLN A 50 1.91 8.45 -1.58
CA GLN A 50 2.09 7.96 -2.96
C GLN A 50 1.50 6.57 -3.15
N LEU A 51 1.79 5.64 -2.24
CA LEU A 51 1.25 4.28 -2.26
C LEU A 51 -0.28 4.30 -2.17
N TRP A 52 -0.85 5.11 -1.29
CA TRP A 52 -2.30 5.28 -1.15
C TRP A 52 -2.92 5.83 -2.44
N THR A 53 -2.29 6.84 -3.04
CA THR A 53 -2.74 7.41 -4.32
C THR A 53 -2.70 6.36 -5.44
N MET A 54 -1.65 5.53 -5.51
CA MET A 54 -1.56 4.43 -6.46
C MET A 54 -2.64 3.37 -6.19
N ALA A 55 -2.84 3.00 -4.93
CA ALA A 55 -3.86 2.06 -4.48
C ALA A 55 -5.27 2.51 -4.86
N VAL A 56 -5.60 3.77 -4.62
CA VAL A 56 -6.87 4.41 -5.02
C VAL A 56 -7.05 4.35 -6.54
N ASN A 57 -6.03 4.74 -7.31
CA ASN A 57 -6.08 4.72 -8.76
C ASN A 57 -6.19 3.30 -9.35
N TYR A 58 -5.48 2.32 -8.77
CA TYR A 58 -5.41 0.95 -9.28
C TYR A 58 -6.62 0.10 -8.87
N MET A 59 -7.09 0.27 -7.63
CA MET A 59 -8.20 -0.52 -7.07
C MET A 59 -9.56 0.17 -7.23
N GLY A 60 -9.59 1.41 -7.76
CA GLY A 60 -10.82 2.16 -7.93
C GLY A 60 -11.51 2.49 -6.61
N VAL A 61 -10.75 2.59 -5.52
CA VAL A 61 -11.25 3.01 -4.21
C VAL A 61 -11.59 4.50 -4.33
N GLN A 62 -12.78 4.81 -4.82
CA GLN A 62 -13.31 6.18 -4.77
C GLN A 62 -13.44 6.56 -3.30
N GLY A 63 -12.57 7.47 -2.85
CA GLY A 63 -12.76 8.21 -1.61
C GLY A 63 -14.00 9.10 -1.68
#